data_AF-A0A965CVS3-F1
#
_entry.id   AF-A0A965CVS3-F1
#
_cell.length_a   1.000
_cell.length_b   1.000
_cell.length_c   1.000
_cell.angle_alpha   90.00
_cell.angle_beta   90.00
_cell.angle_gamma   90.00
#
_symmetry.space_group_name_H-M   'P 1'
#
loop_
_entity.id
_entity.type
_entity.pdbx_description
1 polymer ?
#
loop_
_entity_poly.entity_id
_entity_poly.type
_entity_poly.pdbx_seq_one_letter_code
_entity_poly.pdbx_strand_id
1 'polypeptide(L)'
;MKLIPQSLLWRAMMLLALLLVAGNFAWLQIFRVSEREPRAAQVAQQIASVVNLTRSALITANPAKRFDLLRDLAEQEGIQVHSDAPNEAVEPLPDRPFVRLLIAELQRRLGDGTRLLQTAGAGDIWVNFEIDDIDYWVRLPRERVERTEQLRWLGWGLLVLLLSIAGAFLIVSRVGRSLRELTGAAAAIGRGQTPQPVSESGPSEIRTLSHAFNQMTADLKRLDEDRALLLAGVSHDLRTPLARIRPNVSICCATSPSRKAFR
;
A
#
# COMPACT_ATOMS: atom_id res chain seq x y z
N MET A 1 -18.67 -14.82 20.33
CA MET A 1 -17.27 -15.08 19.96
C MET A 1 -16.64 -13.77 19.49
N LYS A 2 -15.74 -13.16 20.27
CA LYS A 2 -15.06 -11.91 19.93
C LYS A 2 -13.80 -12.26 19.11
N LEU A 3 -13.93 -12.26 17.78
CA LEU A 3 -12.87 -12.69 16.83
C LEU A 3 -11.92 -11.56 16.39
N ILE A 4 -11.86 -10.44 17.11
CA ILE A 4 -10.95 -9.34 16.76
C ILE A 4 -9.85 -9.23 17.83
N PRO A 5 -8.65 -9.79 17.59
CA PRO A 5 -7.52 -9.59 18.48
C PRO A 5 -7.17 -8.11 18.53
N GLN A 6 -7.00 -7.57 19.75
CA GLN A 6 -6.79 -6.15 19.99
C GLN A 6 -5.37 -5.67 19.67
N SER A 7 -4.52 -6.53 19.09
CA SER A 7 -3.09 -6.26 19.02
C SER A 7 -2.69 -5.26 17.95
N LEU A 8 -1.66 -4.46 18.27
CA LEU A 8 -1.04 -3.47 17.40
C LEU A 8 -0.64 -4.08 16.05
N LEU A 9 -0.01 -5.25 16.09
CA LEU A 9 0.36 -6.02 14.91
C LEU A 9 -0.86 -6.45 14.09
N TRP A 10 -1.93 -6.90 14.75
CA TRP A 10 -3.15 -7.30 14.05
C TRP A 10 -3.85 -6.12 13.38
N ARG A 11 -3.92 -4.97 14.03
CA ARG A 11 -4.47 -3.74 13.42
C ARG A 11 -3.63 -3.25 12.26
N ALA A 12 -2.30 -3.29 12.39
CA ALA A 12 -1.36 -2.95 11.32
C ALA A 12 -1.51 -3.90 10.12
N MET A 13 -1.56 -5.21 10.35
CA MET A 13 -1.77 -6.21 9.30
C MET A 13 -3.15 -6.09 8.67
N MET A 14 -4.21 -5.83 9.46
CA MET A 14 -5.56 -5.60 8.92
C MET A 14 -5.63 -4.34 8.08
N LEU A 15 -4.95 -3.24 8.48
CA LEU A 15 -4.89 -2.02 7.68
C LEU A 15 -4.14 -2.27 6.37
N LEU A 16 -2.97 -2.92 6.42
CA LEU A 16 -2.20 -3.27 5.22
C LEU A 16 -2.99 -4.20 4.30
N ALA A 17 -3.61 -5.24 4.85
CA ALA A 17 -4.43 -6.18 4.09
C ALA A 17 -5.67 -5.49 3.50
N LEU A 18 -6.35 -4.64 4.26
CA LEU A 18 -7.49 -3.86 3.79
C LEU A 18 -7.08 -2.90 2.67
N LEU A 19 -5.93 -2.23 2.81
CA LEU A 19 -5.39 -1.33 1.79
C LEU A 19 -5.04 -2.09 0.50
N LEU A 20 -4.42 -3.26 0.63
CA LEU A 20 -4.09 -4.16 -0.48
C LEU A 20 -5.34 -4.68 -1.18
N VAL A 21 -6.34 -5.13 -0.41
CA VAL A 21 -7.61 -5.63 -0.94
C VAL A 21 -8.39 -4.50 -1.59
N ALA A 22 -8.49 -3.33 -0.96
CA ALA A 22 -9.15 -2.15 -1.52
C ALA A 22 -8.43 -1.66 -2.78
N GLY A 23 -7.10 -1.69 -2.81
CA GLY A 23 -6.30 -1.35 -3.98
C GLY A 23 -6.51 -2.33 -5.14
N ASN A 24 -6.46 -3.64 -4.87
CA ASN A 24 -6.77 -4.67 -5.86
C ASN A 24 -8.22 -4.59 -6.34
N PHE A 25 -9.16 -4.31 -5.44
CA PHE A 25 -10.56 -4.15 -5.77
C PHE A 25 -10.78 -2.91 -6.63
N ALA A 26 -10.21 -1.77 -6.26
CA ALA A 26 -10.26 -0.54 -7.05
C ALA A 26 -9.65 -0.75 -8.45
N TRP A 27 -8.51 -1.45 -8.52
CA TRP A 27 -7.86 -1.85 -9.77
C TRP A 27 -8.76 -2.73 -10.65
N LEU A 28 -9.38 -3.76 -10.06
CA LEU A 28 -10.35 -4.61 -10.74
C LEU A 28 -11.59 -3.81 -11.19
N GLN A 29 -12.07 -2.86 -10.38
CA GLN A 29 -13.22 -2.03 -10.75
C GLN A 29 -12.87 -1.04 -11.86
N ILE A 30 -11.70 -0.40 -11.81
CA ILE A 30 -11.20 0.45 -12.91
C ILE A 30 -11.08 -0.38 -14.19
N PHE A 31 -10.55 -1.59 -14.13
CA PHE A 31 -10.45 -2.47 -15.30
C PHE A 31 -11.84 -2.87 -15.81
N ARG A 32 -12.78 -3.16 -14.91
CA ARG A 32 -14.16 -3.54 -15.28
C ARG A 32 -14.94 -2.39 -15.92
N VAL A 33 -14.79 -1.17 -15.42
CA VAL A 33 -15.61 0.00 -15.82
C VAL A 33 -14.92 0.82 -16.91
N SER A 34 -13.61 1.06 -16.80
CA SER A 34 -12.90 2.00 -17.68
C SER A 34 -12.38 1.37 -18.96
N GLU A 35 -12.32 0.04 -19.09
CA GLU A 35 -11.61 -0.61 -20.20
C GLU A 35 -12.49 -1.44 -21.14
N ARG A 36 -13.80 -1.58 -20.87
CA ARG A 36 -14.66 -2.47 -21.67
C ARG A 36 -15.37 -1.77 -22.82
N GLU A 37 -16.09 -0.70 -22.54
CA GLU A 37 -16.89 0.02 -23.53
C GLU A 37 -16.08 1.05 -24.35
N PRO A 38 -15.33 2.00 -23.74
CA PRO A 38 -14.61 2.99 -24.54
C PRO A 38 -13.47 2.38 -25.35
N ARG A 39 -12.85 1.29 -24.87
CA ARG A 39 -11.77 0.61 -25.61
C ARG A 39 -12.32 -0.14 -26.83
N ALA A 40 -13.41 -0.88 -26.67
CA ALA A 40 -14.06 -1.54 -27.82
C ALA A 40 -14.48 -0.48 -28.86
N ALA A 41 -15.01 0.65 -28.41
CA ALA A 41 -15.37 1.76 -29.27
C ALA A 41 -14.17 2.39 -30.00
N GLN A 42 -13.05 2.59 -29.29
CA GLN A 42 -11.84 3.19 -29.84
C GLN A 42 -11.14 2.26 -30.84
N VAL A 43 -11.03 0.97 -30.53
CA VAL A 43 -10.45 -0.04 -31.44
C VAL A 43 -11.33 -0.21 -32.67
N ALA A 44 -12.65 -0.27 -32.50
CA ALA A 44 -13.59 -0.30 -33.62
C ALA A 44 -13.43 0.93 -34.52
N GLN A 45 -13.26 2.12 -33.94
CA GLN A 45 -13.07 3.36 -34.69
C GLN A 45 -11.75 3.35 -35.48
N GLN A 46 -10.65 2.85 -34.90
CA GLN A 46 -9.37 2.73 -35.60
C GLN A 46 -9.48 1.76 -36.78
N ILE A 47 -10.05 0.57 -36.57
CA ILE A 47 -10.26 -0.44 -37.63
C ILE A 47 -11.18 0.13 -38.71
N ALA A 48 -12.32 0.72 -38.33
CA ALA A 48 -13.27 1.30 -39.27
C ALA A 48 -12.65 2.44 -40.09
N SER A 49 -11.78 3.26 -39.48
CA SER A 49 -11.07 4.32 -40.21
C SER A 49 -10.11 3.73 -41.24
N VAL A 50 -9.33 2.72 -40.86
CA VAL A 50 -8.40 2.05 -41.78
C VAL A 50 -9.17 1.41 -42.93
N VAL A 51 -10.22 0.64 -42.62
CA VAL A 51 -11.04 -0.01 -43.65
C VAL A 51 -11.73 1.01 -44.56
N ASN A 52 -12.29 2.09 -44.02
CA ASN A 52 -12.93 3.12 -44.84
C ASN A 52 -11.94 3.88 -45.72
N LEU A 53 -10.72 4.13 -45.23
CA LEU A 53 -9.65 4.75 -46.03
C LEU A 53 -9.19 3.79 -47.14
N THR A 54 -8.96 2.52 -46.81
CA THR A 54 -8.61 1.49 -47.80
C THR A 54 -9.72 1.32 -48.83
N ARG A 55 -10.98 1.28 -48.41
CA ARG A 55 -12.16 1.26 -49.29
C ARG A 55 -12.18 2.46 -50.22
N SER A 56 -12.08 3.67 -49.67
CA SER A 56 -12.10 4.91 -50.45
C SER A 56 -10.93 4.95 -51.45
N ALA A 57 -9.76 4.48 -51.04
CA ALA A 57 -8.59 4.38 -51.90
C ALA A 57 -8.80 3.35 -53.02
N LEU A 58 -9.36 2.18 -52.76
CA LEU A 58 -9.61 1.14 -53.77
C LEU A 58 -10.68 1.53 -54.79
N ILE A 59 -11.76 2.17 -54.34
CA ILE A 59 -12.85 2.64 -55.19
C ILE A 59 -12.39 3.79 -56.10
N THR A 60 -11.60 4.72 -55.57
CA THR A 60 -11.12 5.90 -56.31
C THR A 60 -9.87 5.60 -57.15
N ALA A 61 -9.12 4.54 -56.82
CA ALA A 61 -7.89 4.18 -57.51
C ALA A 61 -8.13 3.85 -58.99
N ASN A 62 -7.26 4.39 -59.84
CA ASN A 62 -7.19 4.03 -61.24
C ASN A 62 -6.93 2.50 -61.37
N PRO A 63 -7.72 1.75 -62.15
CA PRO A 63 -7.57 0.30 -62.32
C PRO A 63 -6.14 -0.15 -62.64
N ALA A 64 -5.39 0.65 -63.42
CA ALA A 64 -4.02 0.33 -63.81
C ALA A 64 -2.99 0.46 -62.67
N LYS A 65 -3.27 1.25 -61.62
CA LYS A 65 -2.39 1.47 -60.47
C LYS A 65 -2.86 0.77 -59.19
N ARG A 66 -3.98 0.06 -59.25
CA ARG A 66 -4.57 -0.62 -58.08
C ARG A 66 -3.64 -1.67 -57.50
N PHE A 67 -2.89 -2.40 -58.34
CA PHE A 67 -1.93 -3.39 -57.88
C PHE A 67 -0.75 -2.77 -57.13
N ASP A 68 -0.21 -1.65 -57.62
CA ASP A 68 0.85 -0.92 -56.92
C ASP A 68 0.37 -0.36 -55.58
N LEU A 69 -0.84 0.19 -55.53
CA LEU A 69 -1.45 0.66 -54.28
C LEU A 69 -1.61 -0.47 -53.25
N LEU A 70 -2.08 -1.65 -53.69
CA LEU A 70 -2.23 -2.81 -52.81
C LEU A 70 -0.88 -3.32 -52.29
N ARG A 71 0.16 -3.27 -53.14
CA ARG A 71 1.53 -3.61 -52.74
C ARG A 71 2.09 -2.60 -51.73
N ASP A 72 1.90 -1.31 -51.96
CA ASP A 72 2.34 -0.25 -51.02
C ASP A 72 1.62 -0.37 -49.67
N LEU A 73 0.30 -0.65 -49.67
CA LEU A 73 -0.46 -0.90 -48.44
C LEU A 73 0.03 -2.15 -47.69
N ALA A 74 0.42 -3.20 -48.40
CA ALA A 74 0.96 -4.41 -47.79
C ALA A 74 2.37 -4.20 -47.23
N GLU A 75 3.24 -3.47 -47.92
CA GLU A 75 4.64 -3.24 -47.52
C GLU A 75 4.78 -2.16 -46.44
N GLN A 76 4.07 -1.04 -46.56
CA GLN A 76 4.22 0.11 -45.66
C GLN A 76 3.26 0.05 -44.46
N GLU A 77 1.99 -0.30 -44.70
CA GLU A 77 0.96 -0.30 -43.66
C GLU A 77 0.69 -1.69 -43.08
N GLY A 78 1.25 -2.75 -43.68
CA GLY A 78 1.02 -4.14 -43.29
C GLY A 78 -0.42 -4.62 -43.53
N ILE A 79 -1.18 -3.90 -44.37
CA ILE A 79 -2.58 -4.18 -44.67
C ILE A 79 -2.63 -5.05 -45.91
N GLN A 80 -2.93 -6.33 -45.72
CA GLN A 80 -3.15 -7.27 -46.81
C GLN A 80 -4.65 -7.37 -47.09
N VAL A 81 -5.05 -7.04 -48.32
CA VAL A 81 -6.43 -7.11 -48.78
C VAL A 81 -6.58 -8.35 -49.66
N HIS A 82 -7.42 -9.28 -49.24
CA HIS A 82 -7.74 -10.49 -50.00
C HIS A 82 -9.19 -10.45 -50.48
N SER A 83 -9.44 -10.92 -51.71
CA SER A 83 -10.78 -11.03 -52.30
C SER A 83 -11.52 -12.33 -51.94
N ASP A 84 -10.85 -13.24 -51.24
CA ASP A 84 -11.39 -14.54 -50.81
C ASP A 84 -11.09 -14.76 -49.32
N ALA A 85 -11.91 -15.58 -48.67
CA ALA A 85 -11.66 -16.01 -47.29
C ALA A 85 -10.26 -16.67 -47.21
N PRO A 86 -9.51 -16.46 -46.12
CA PRO A 86 -8.16 -16.98 -46.00
C PRO A 86 -8.16 -18.50 -46.20
N ASN A 87 -7.23 -19.02 -47.02
CA ASN A 87 -7.05 -20.47 -47.23
C ASN A 87 -6.43 -21.19 -46.01
N GLU A 88 -6.30 -20.45 -44.90
CA GLU A 88 -5.76 -20.88 -43.61
C GLU A 88 -6.94 -21.24 -42.69
N ALA A 89 -6.76 -22.15 -41.72
CA ALA A 89 -7.82 -22.48 -40.79
C ALA A 89 -8.18 -21.26 -39.92
N VAL A 90 -9.27 -20.59 -40.26
CA VAL A 90 -9.77 -19.41 -39.53
C VAL A 90 -10.95 -19.81 -38.65
N GLU A 91 -10.91 -19.39 -37.38
CA GLU A 91 -11.94 -19.66 -36.39
C GLU A 91 -12.67 -18.35 -36.00
N PRO A 92 -13.94 -18.42 -35.61
CA PRO A 92 -14.61 -17.26 -35.02
C PRO A 92 -13.89 -16.83 -33.74
N LEU A 93 -13.81 -15.52 -33.49
CA LEU A 93 -13.18 -15.03 -32.27
C LEU A 93 -13.89 -15.61 -31.04
N PRO A 94 -13.13 -15.99 -29.99
CA PRO A 94 -13.72 -16.55 -28.78
C PRO A 94 -14.74 -15.58 -28.17
N ASP A 95 -15.89 -16.12 -27.77
CA ASP A 95 -17.01 -15.33 -27.24
C ASP A 95 -16.64 -14.69 -25.89
N ARG A 96 -16.04 -13.50 -25.97
CA ARG A 96 -15.66 -12.68 -24.82
C ARG A 96 -16.46 -11.38 -24.80
N PRO A 97 -16.77 -10.83 -23.62
CA PRO A 97 -17.54 -9.59 -23.50
C PRO A 97 -16.98 -8.42 -24.33
N PHE A 98 -15.66 -8.30 -24.39
CA PHE A 98 -14.99 -7.30 -25.22
C PHE A 98 -15.20 -7.52 -26.72
N VAL A 99 -15.09 -8.78 -27.18
CA VAL A 99 -15.26 -9.15 -28.60
C VAL A 99 -16.69 -8.85 -29.05
N ARG A 100 -17.70 -9.15 -28.22
CA ARG A 100 -19.10 -8.81 -28.55
C ARG A 100 -19.32 -7.32 -28.71
N LEU A 101 -18.76 -6.51 -27.81
CA LEU A 101 -18.85 -5.04 -27.90
C LEU A 101 -18.11 -4.51 -29.12
N LEU A 102 -16.93 -5.08 -29.43
CA LEU A 102 -16.14 -4.71 -30.61
C LEU A 102 -16.89 -5.04 -31.91
N ILE A 103 -17.47 -6.24 -32.02
CA ILE A 103 -18.30 -6.65 -33.16
C ILE A 103 -19.48 -5.70 -33.30
N ALA A 104 -20.22 -5.44 -32.23
CA ALA A 104 -21.39 -4.57 -32.25
C ALA A 104 -21.04 -3.15 -32.73
N GLU A 105 -19.93 -2.59 -32.26
CA GLU A 105 -19.50 -1.25 -32.68
C GLU A 105 -18.96 -1.24 -34.12
N LEU A 106 -18.26 -2.29 -34.56
CA LEU A 106 -17.81 -2.42 -35.95
C LEU A 106 -19.00 -2.55 -36.89
N GLN A 107 -19.99 -3.39 -36.57
CA GLN A 107 -21.23 -3.52 -37.34
C GLN A 107 -21.96 -2.18 -37.44
N ARG A 108 -22.02 -1.42 -36.35
CA ARG A 108 -22.62 -0.07 -36.34
C ARG A 108 -21.94 0.92 -37.28
N ARG A 109 -20.65 0.74 -37.59
CA ARG A 109 -19.83 1.69 -38.38
C ARG A 109 -19.56 1.23 -39.82
N LEU A 110 -19.43 -0.07 -40.03
CA LEU A 110 -19.04 -0.70 -41.30
C LEU A 110 -20.21 -1.44 -41.97
N GLY A 111 -21.32 -1.66 -41.26
CA GLY A 111 -22.49 -2.39 -41.73
C GLY A 111 -22.61 -3.79 -41.11
N ASP A 112 -23.84 -4.30 -41.09
CA ASP A 112 -24.23 -5.55 -40.42
C ASP A 112 -23.54 -6.82 -40.97
N GLY A 113 -23.01 -6.76 -42.19
CA GLY A 113 -22.24 -7.84 -42.82
C GLY A 113 -20.82 -8.04 -42.28
N THR A 114 -20.33 -7.15 -41.42
CA THR A 114 -18.96 -7.20 -40.88
C THR A 114 -18.74 -8.43 -40.01
N ARG A 115 -17.82 -9.31 -40.43
CA ARG A 115 -17.42 -10.52 -39.68
C ARG A 115 -15.96 -10.43 -39.26
N LEU A 116 -15.66 -10.88 -38.04
CA LEU A 116 -14.30 -11.01 -37.55
C LEU A 116 -13.94 -12.49 -37.41
N LEU A 117 -12.78 -12.86 -37.95
CA LEU A 117 -12.20 -14.19 -37.84
C LEU A 117 -10.78 -14.09 -37.30
N GLN A 118 -10.27 -15.16 -36.69
CA GLN A 118 -8.91 -15.24 -36.16
C GLN A 118 -8.19 -16.48 -36.72
N THR A 119 -6.92 -16.32 -37.11
CA THR A 119 -6.09 -17.48 -37.49
C THR A 119 -5.92 -18.42 -36.30
N ALA A 120 -6.15 -19.72 -36.52
CA ALA A 120 -6.03 -20.76 -35.49
C ALA A 120 -4.66 -20.69 -34.78
N GLY A 121 -4.66 -20.83 -33.44
CA GLY A 121 -3.44 -20.72 -32.62
C GLY A 121 -3.12 -19.30 -32.12
N ALA A 122 -4.11 -18.41 -32.05
CA ALA A 122 -4.02 -17.04 -31.52
C ALA A 122 -3.20 -16.05 -32.39
N GLY A 123 -3.28 -16.21 -33.71
CA GLY A 123 -2.62 -15.34 -34.69
C GLY A 123 -3.34 -14.00 -34.92
N ASP A 124 -3.26 -13.52 -36.17
CA ASP A 124 -3.79 -12.22 -36.59
C ASP A 124 -5.31 -12.18 -36.68
N ILE A 125 -5.86 -10.96 -36.64
CA ILE A 125 -7.29 -10.72 -36.72
C ILE A 125 -7.65 -10.36 -38.16
N TRP A 126 -8.63 -11.07 -38.70
CA TRP A 126 -9.20 -10.84 -40.02
C TRP A 126 -10.53 -10.12 -39.88
N VAL A 127 -10.70 -9.02 -40.62
CA VAL A 127 -11.94 -8.25 -40.65
C VAL A 127 -12.50 -8.28 -42.06
N ASN A 128 -13.72 -8.76 -42.23
CA ASN A 128 -14.45 -8.67 -43.49
C ASN A 128 -15.09 -7.29 -43.65
N PHE A 129 -15.00 -6.73 -44.85
CA PHE A 129 -15.78 -5.59 -45.29
C PHE A 129 -16.20 -5.76 -46.75
N GLU A 130 -17.41 -5.31 -47.07
CA GLU A 130 -17.99 -5.48 -48.40
C GLU A 130 -17.86 -4.20 -49.23
N ILE A 131 -17.37 -4.31 -50.47
CA ILE A 131 -17.35 -3.21 -51.46
C ILE A 131 -18.04 -3.70 -52.73
N ASP A 132 -19.11 -3.03 -53.16
CA ASP A 132 -19.83 -3.32 -54.42
C ASP A 132 -20.17 -4.83 -54.58
N ASP A 133 -20.79 -5.45 -53.56
CA ASP A 133 -21.12 -6.89 -53.48
C ASP A 133 -19.90 -7.87 -53.48
N ILE A 134 -18.68 -7.36 -53.30
CA ILE A 134 -17.46 -8.18 -53.19
C ILE A 134 -16.94 -8.14 -51.75
N ASP A 135 -16.77 -9.32 -51.16
CA ASP A 135 -16.17 -9.51 -49.83
C ASP A 135 -14.66 -9.29 -49.88
N TYR A 136 -14.16 -8.42 -49.00
CA TYR A 136 -12.74 -8.18 -48.83
C TYR A 136 -12.31 -8.43 -47.39
N TRP A 137 -11.18 -9.13 -47.23
CA TRP A 137 -10.60 -9.43 -45.93
C TRP A 137 -9.35 -8.60 -45.68
N VAL A 138 -9.31 -7.87 -44.56
CA VAL A 138 -8.12 -7.16 -44.08
C VAL A 138 -7.52 -7.90 -42.89
N ARG A 139 -6.23 -8.20 -42.99
CA ARG A 139 -5.40 -8.73 -41.90
C ARG A 139 -4.87 -7.59 -41.03
N LEU A 140 -5.17 -7.61 -39.74
CA LEU A 140 -4.65 -6.68 -38.75
C LEU A 140 -3.70 -7.41 -37.76
N PRO A 141 -2.44 -6.95 -37.62
CA PRO A 141 -1.52 -7.52 -36.66
C PRO A 141 -1.95 -7.19 -35.23
N ARG A 142 -2.05 -8.23 -34.38
CA ARG A 142 -2.52 -8.14 -32.97
C ARG A 142 -1.74 -7.13 -32.12
N GLU A 143 -0.46 -6.92 -32.43
CA GLU A 143 0.47 -6.08 -31.66
C GLU A 143 0.12 -4.58 -31.67
N ARG A 144 -0.64 -4.11 -32.66
CA ARG A 144 -1.12 -2.71 -32.71
C ARG A 144 -2.27 -2.45 -31.71
N VAL A 145 -3.00 -3.48 -31.30
CA VAL A 145 -4.16 -3.36 -30.41
C VAL A 145 -3.76 -3.35 -28.92
N GLU A 146 -2.60 -3.90 -28.57
CA GLU A 146 -2.21 -4.12 -27.16
C GLU A 146 -1.25 -3.06 -26.57
N ARG A 147 -0.59 -2.22 -27.40
CA ARG A 147 0.58 -1.43 -26.95
C ARG A 147 0.32 -0.19 -26.09
N THR A 148 -0.91 0.27 -25.91
CA THR A 148 -1.16 1.58 -25.23
C THR A 148 -1.40 1.47 -23.72
N GLU A 149 -1.59 0.27 -23.16
CA GLU A 149 -2.02 0.12 -21.76
C GLU A 149 -0.89 -0.10 -20.75
N GLN A 150 0.29 -0.56 -21.19
CA GLN A 150 1.39 -0.95 -20.31
C GLN A 150 1.84 0.14 -19.33
N LEU A 151 1.93 1.41 -19.78
CA LEU A 151 2.34 2.53 -18.93
C LEU A 151 1.30 2.90 -17.87
N ARG A 152 0.00 2.69 -18.14
CA ARG A 152 -1.07 3.04 -17.20
C ARG A 152 -1.11 2.05 -16.03
N TRP A 153 -0.83 0.78 -16.29
CA TRP A 153 -0.68 -0.26 -15.27
C TRP A 153 0.50 0.01 -14.32
N LEU A 154 1.62 0.51 -14.85
CA LEU A 154 2.77 0.97 -14.05
C LEU A 154 2.38 2.08 -13.05
N GLY A 155 1.53 3.02 -13.46
CA GLY A 155 1.04 4.09 -12.58
C GLY A 155 0.23 3.59 -11.38
N TRP A 156 -0.67 2.63 -11.61
CA TRP A 156 -1.44 2.00 -10.52
C TRP A 156 -0.56 1.15 -9.59
N GLY A 157 0.41 0.42 -10.14
CA GLY A 157 1.39 -0.32 -9.35
C GLY A 157 2.21 0.60 -8.43
N LEU A 158 2.66 1.75 -8.96
CA LEU A 158 3.37 2.77 -8.21
C LEU A 158 2.51 3.37 -7.08
N LEU A 159 1.23 3.63 -7.34
CA LEU A 159 0.29 4.15 -6.34
C LEU A 159 0.14 3.19 -5.14
N VAL A 160 -0.08 1.90 -5.41
CA VAL A 160 -0.22 0.87 -4.36
C VAL A 160 1.07 0.71 -3.55
N LEU A 161 2.23 0.79 -4.22
CA LEU A 161 3.53 0.77 -3.57
C LEU A 161 3.69 1.96 -2.61
N LEU A 162 3.40 3.18 -3.06
CA LEU A 162 3.50 4.40 -2.26
C LEU A 162 2.57 4.37 -1.05
N LEU A 163 1.33 3.92 -1.24
CA LEU A 163 0.33 3.74 -0.18
C LEU A 163 0.80 2.73 0.88
N SER A 164 1.41 1.63 0.44
CA SER A 164 1.96 0.61 1.33
C SER A 164 3.14 1.14 2.15
N ILE A 165 4.06 1.89 1.52
CA ILE A 165 5.20 2.53 2.19
C ILE A 165 4.71 3.57 3.20
N ALA A 166 3.74 4.41 2.83
CA ALA A 166 3.17 5.42 3.71
C ALA A 166 2.48 4.79 4.94
N GLY A 167 1.72 3.71 4.74
CA GLY A 167 1.11 2.95 5.82
C GLY A 167 2.16 2.37 6.78
N ALA A 168 3.21 1.73 6.25
CA ALA A 168 4.31 1.20 7.05
C ALA A 168 5.03 2.30 7.85
N PHE A 169 5.32 3.44 7.22
CA PHE A 169 5.97 4.59 7.86
C PHE A 169 5.15 5.17 9.01
N LEU A 170 3.83 5.33 8.84
CA LEU A 170 2.94 5.81 9.90
C LEU A 170 2.91 4.87 11.11
N ILE A 171 2.95 3.56 10.89
CA ILE A 171 2.96 2.58 11.97
C ILE A 171 4.28 2.64 12.73
N VAL A 172 5.41 2.57 12.02
CA VAL A 172 6.75 2.58 12.62
C VAL A 172 6.98 3.88 13.39
N SER A 173 6.56 5.02 12.84
CA SER A 173 6.70 6.32 13.52
C SER A 173 5.83 6.41 14.78
N ARG A 174 4.59 5.89 14.77
CA ARG A 174 3.71 5.90 15.94
C ARG A 174 4.25 5.01 17.07
N VAL A 175 4.68 3.79 16.74
CA VAL A 175 5.24 2.82 17.70
C VAL A 175 6.59 3.30 18.22
N GLY A 176 7.47 3.73 17.32
CA GLY A 176 8.80 4.20 17.66
C GLY A 176 8.83 5.47 18.51
N ARG A 177 7.76 6.28 18.53
CA ARG A 177 7.64 7.43 19.44
C ARG A 177 7.39 6.99 20.88
N SER A 178 6.39 6.15 21.12
CA SER A 178 6.07 5.66 22.48
C SER A 178 7.20 4.83 23.08
N LEU A 179 7.88 4.01 22.27
CA LEU A 179 9.09 3.30 22.71
C LEU A 179 10.19 4.27 23.13
N ARG A 180 10.47 5.33 22.37
CA ARG A 180 11.48 6.34 22.73
C ARG A 180 11.14 7.07 24.04
N GLU A 181 9.87 7.36 24.28
CA GLU A 181 9.41 7.98 25.54
C GLU A 181 9.65 7.04 26.74
N LEU A 182 9.32 5.76 26.61
CA LEU A 182 9.59 4.75 27.64
C LEU A 182 11.10 4.57 27.89
N THR A 183 11.91 4.47 26.83
CA THR A 183 13.37 4.34 26.96
C THR A 183 13.98 5.56 27.64
N GLY A 184 13.49 6.77 27.31
CA GLY A 184 13.93 8.02 27.93
C GLY A 184 13.58 8.10 29.42
N ALA A 185 12.35 7.71 29.78
CA ALA A 185 11.90 7.67 31.17
C ALA A 185 12.66 6.63 31.99
N ALA A 186 12.89 5.43 31.45
CA ALA A 186 13.70 4.39 32.09
C ALA A 186 15.15 4.87 32.32
N ALA A 187 15.75 5.55 31.35
CA ALA A 187 17.08 6.12 31.50
C ALA A 187 17.13 7.23 32.57
N ALA A 188 16.04 7.98 32.78
CA ALA A 188 15.96 8.98 33.84
C ALA A 188 15.93 8.34 35.24
N ILE A 189 15.16 7.25 35.42
CA ILE A 189 15.15 6.45 36.66
C ILE A 189 16.56 5.91 36.94
N GLY A 190 17.25 5.40 35.92
CA GLY A 190 18.64 4.92 36.06
C GLY A 190 19.63 6.01 36.49
N ARG A 191 19.30 7.29 36.31
CA ARG A 191 20.08 8.44 36.79
C ARG A 191 19.61 8.98 38.15
N GLY A 192 18.69 8.28 38.83
CA GLY A 192 18.11 8.71 40.10
C GLY A 192 17.14 9.89 40.00
N GLN A 193 16.64 10.20 38.80
CA GLN A 193 15.63 11.24 38.60
C GLN A 193 14.23 10.62 38.63
N THR A 194 13.24 11.35 39.15
CA THR A 194 11.84 10.93 39.09
C THR A 194 11.22 11.42 37.77
N PRO A 195 11.04 10.56 36.76
CA PRO A 195 10.45 10.99 35.49
C PRO A 195 8.97 11.33 35.66
N GLN A 196 8.44 12.16 34.75
CA GLN A 196 6.99 12.33 34.61
C GLN A 196 6.33 11.03 34.12
N PRO A 197 5.06 10.76 34.49
CA PRO A 197 4.34 9.59 34.01
C PRO A 197 4.33 9.52 32.49
N VAL A 198 4.66 8.36 31.93
CA VAL A 198 4.63 8.14 30.48
C VAL A 198 3.18 8.07 30.03
N SER A 199 2.86 8.70 28.89
CA SER A 199 1.49 8.71 28.38
C SER A 199 1.00 7.29 28.07
N GLU A 200 -0.16 6.93 28.62
CA GLU A 200 -0.86 5.65 28.37
C GLU A 200 -1.68 5.68 27.07
N SER A 201 -1.18 6.41 26.09
CA SER A 201 -1.85 6.59 24.80
C SER A 201 -1.26 5.64 23.76
N GLY A 202 -2.14 5.19 22.85
CA GLY A 202 -1.76 4.23 21.81
C GLY A 202 -2.38 2.84 21.96
N PRO A 203 -1.81 1.84 21.27
CA PRO A 203 -2.38 0.49 21.17
C PRO A 203 -2.29 -0.28 22.49
N SER A 204 -3.11 -1.34 22.63
CA SER A 204 -3.30 -2.04 23.91
C SER A 204 -1.98 -2.53 24.52
N GLU A 205 -1.07 -3.09 23.72
CA GLU A 205 0.22 -3.57 24.23
C GLU A 205 1.05 -2.43 24.84
N ILE A 206 1.15 -1.31 24.14
CA ILE A 206 1.92 -0.14 24.59
C ILE A 206 1.26 0.46 25.83
N ARG A 207 -0.07 0.52 25.87
CA ARG A 207 -0.81 1.02 27.04
C ARG A 207 -0.57 0.16 28.27
N THR A 208 -0.69 -1.16 28.14
CA THR A 208 -0.44 -2.10 29.25
C THR A 208 0.99 -1.97 29.76
N LEU A 209 1.97 -1.84 28.86
CA LEU A 209 3.37 -1.64 29.22
C LEU A 209 3.60 -0.29 29.92
N SER A 210 3.06 0.81 29.39
CA SER A 210 3.15 2.14 30.01
C SER A 210 2.50 2.17 31.40
N HIS A 211 1.34 1.53 31.56
CA HIS A 211 0.67 1.42 32.85
C HIS A 211 1.53 0.66 33.87
N ALA A 212 2.07 -0.51 33.48
CA ALA A 212 2.96 -1.28 34.36
C ALA A 212 4.23 -0.49 34.72
N PHE A 213 4.80 0.26 33.78
CA PHE A 213 5.97 1.12 34.01
C PHE A 213 5.66 2.28 34.97
N ASN A 214 4.53 2.96 34.79
CA ASN A 214 4.09 4.04 35.68
C ASN A 214 3.86 3.52 37.10
N GLN A 215 3.26 2.33 37.23
CA GLN A 215 3.02 1.71 38.52
C GLN A 215 4.33 1.36 39.24
N MET A 216 5.29 0.76 38.54
CA MET A 216 6.64 0.49 39.07
C MET A 216 7.33 1.78 39.54
N THR A 217 7.20 2.87 38.78
CA THR A 217 7.80 4.17 39.15
C THR A 217 7.15 4.76 40.41
N ALA A 218 5.84 4.62 40.56
CA ALA A 218 5.11 5.07 41.74
C ALA A 218 5.49 4.25 43.00
N ASP A 219 5.63 2.94 42.86
CA ASP A 219 6.04 2.06 43.96
C ASP A 219 7.49 2.36 44.40
N LEU A 220 8.40 2.61 43.45
CA LEU A 220 9.77 3.01 43.76
C LEU A 220 9.82 4.33 44.54
N LYS A 221 9.00 5.32 44.13
CA LYS A 221 8.91 6.59 44.84
C LYS A 221 8.41 6.43 46.28
N ARG A 222 7.40 5.59 46.50
CA ARG A 222 6.88 5.28 47.85
C ARG A 222 7.94 4.61 48.72
N LEU A 223 8.70 3.65 48.17
CA LEU A 223 9.78 2.99 48.89
C LEU A 223 10.89 3.97 49.31
N ASP A 224 11.22 4.95 48.47
CA ASP A 224 12.18 6.00 48.83
C ASP A 224 11.64 6.96 49.90
N GLU A 225 10.35 7.34 49.82
CA GLU A 225 9.68 8.16 50.84
C GLU A 225 9.61 7.44 52.21
N ASP A 226 9.25 6.15 52.21
CA ASP A 226 9.21 5.33 53.42
C ASP A 226 10.60 5.19 54.06
N ARG A 227 11.65 4.98 53.25
CA ARG A 227 13.04 4.97 53.74
C ARG A 227 13.44 6.31 54.35
N ALA A 228 13.06 7.43 53.72
CA ALA A 228 13.36 8.76 54.24
C ALA A 228 12.66 9.01 55.60
N LEU A 229 11.39 8.60 55.72
CA LEU A 229 10.62 8.68 56.97
C LEU A 229 11.23 7.82 58.08
N LEU A 230 11.62 6.58 57.78
CA LEU A 230 12.28 5.69 58.74
C LEU A 230 13.60 6.27 59.22
N LEU A 231 14.43 6.81 58.32
CA LEU A 231 15.70 7.45 58.69
C LEU A 231 15.50 8.73 59.52
N ALA A 232 14.47 9.53 59.19
CA ALA A 232 14.12 10.71 59.98
C ALA A 232 13.61 10.35 61.39
N GLY A 233 12.77 9.31 61.51
CA GLY A 233 12.26 8.80 62.77
C GLY A 233 13.36 8.27 63.68
N VAL A 234 14.30 7.48 63.15
CA VAL A 234 15.46 6.98 63.90
C VAL A 234 16.36 8.14 64.37
N SER A 235 16.57 9.16 63.53
CA SER A 235 17.34 10.35 63.91
C SER A 235 16.67 11.15 65.03
N HIS A 236 15.33 11.17 65.06
CA HIS A 236 14.55 11.82 66.10
C HIS A 236 14.70 11.08 67.45
N ASP A 237 14.56 9.77 67.44
CA ASP A 237 14.63 8.94 68.65
C ASP A 237 16.05 8.81 69.23
N LEU A 238 17.10 9.00 68.43
CA LEU A 238 18.50 9.02 68.91
C LEU A 238 18.91 10.35 69.57
N ARG A 239 18.25 11.48 69.25
CA ARG A 239 18.60 12.81 69.80
C ARG A 239 18.25 12.95 71.28
N THR A 240 17.16 12.31 71.70
CA THR A 240 16.60 12.36 73.05
C THR A 240 17.45 11.62 74.12
N PRO A 241 18.01 10.43 73.86
CA PRO A 241 18.95 9.79 74.79
C PRO A 241 20.35 10.42 74.77
N LEU A 242 20.86 10.90 73.62
CA LEU A 242 22.18 11.55 73.56
C LEU A 242 22.27 12.87 74.34
N ALA A 243 21.18 13.63 74.41
CA ALA A 243 21.08 14.82 75.27
C ALA A 243 21.10 14.47 76.78
N ARG A 244 20.65 13.26 77.16
CA ARG A 244 20.66 12.78 78.54
C ARG A 244 22.00 12.16 78.98
N ILE A 245 22.88 11.78 78.06
CA ILE A 245 24.21 11.22 78.40
C ILE A 245 25.25 12.33 78.65
N ARG A 246 25.11 13.51 78.03
CA ARG A 246 26.05 14.65 78.23
C ARG A 246 26.15 15.17 79.68
N PRO A 247 25.06 15.31 80.46
CA PRO A 247 25.14 15.80 81.84
C PRO A 247 25.93 14.87 82.78
N ASN A 248 25.86 13.56 82.58
CA ASN A 248 26.52 12.57 83.46
C ASN A 248 28.05 12.52 83.25
N VAL A 249 28.55 12.88 82.07
CA VAL A 249 29.99 12.97 81.81
C VAL A 249 30.60 14.24 82.41
N SER A 250 29.87 15.37 82.41
CA SER A 250 30.36 16.61 83.04
C SER A 250 30.45 16.53 84.57
N ILE A 251 29.61 15.71 85.23
CA ILE A 251 29.65 15.53 86.68
C ILE A 251 30.82 14.64 87.11
N CYS A 252 31.21 13.65 86.30
CA CYS A 252 32.30 12.74 86.64
C CYS A 252 33.69 13.40 86.60
N CYS A 253 33.86 14.46 85.78
CA CYS A 253 35.14 15.19 85.69
C CYS A 253 35.28 16.32 86.74
N ALA A 254 34.23 16.67 87.48
CA ALA A 254 34.24 17.76 88.45
C ALA A 254 34.63 17.34 89.89
N THR A 255 34.89 16.05 90.14
CA THR A 255 35.17 15.54 91.49
C THR A 255 36.57 14.93 91.57
N SER A 256 37.60 15.77 91.54
CA SER A 256 38.94 15.44 92.04
C SER A 256 39.12 16.07 93.42
N PRO A 257 39.08 15.31 94.53
CA PRO A 257 39.45 15.83 95.83
C PRO A 257 40.98 15.82 95.94
N SER A 258 41.54 17.03 95.97
CA SER A 258 42.90 17.31 96.41
C SER A 258 43.08 16.84 97.86
N ARG A 259 43.73 15.68 98.05
CA ARG A 259 44.22 15.25 99.37
C ARG A 259 45.43 16.08 99.75
N LYS A 260 45.23 17.05 100.65
CA LYS A 260 46.25 17.61 101.55
C LYS A 260 45.98 17.08 102.97
N ALA A 261 46.97 16.42 103.56
CA ALA A 261 47.18 16.22 105.01
C ALA A 261 48.63 15.70 105.15
N PHE A 262 49.62 16.51 105.52
CA PHE A 262 50.00 16.91 106.89
C PHE A 262 50.28 15.71 107.82
N ARG A 263 51.52 15.18 107.77
CA ARG A 263 52.50 15.22 108.87
C ARG A 263 53.87 14.79 108.38
#